data_AF-A0A955ZCN4-F1
#
_entry.id   AF-A0A955ZCN4-F1
#
_cell.length_a   1.000
_cell.length_b   1.000
_cell.length_c   1.000
_cell.angle_alpha   90.00
_cell.angle_beta   90.00
_cell.angle_gamma   90.00
#
_symmetry.space_group_name_H-M   'P 1'
#
loop_
_entity.id
_entity.type
_entity.pdbx_description
1 polymer ?
#
loop_
_entity_poly.entity_id
_entity_poly.type
_entity_poly.pdbx_seq_one_letter_code
_entity_poly.pdbx_strand_id
1 'polypeptide(L)'
;MPARLKAIWLLALALLRTFIKLLFGRGRRGIGAFRANYDEDRLPPVSREERDRLGSFGRCIACGLCDRGEGPRIAASSGRYRGIMSIMVAASRSMPDFQAAALELAFVSDEVLGEKEQICPTEVPMREVARFIRTKAEELGRSLPPAPVEKKPLPAGSKPSSSEQSL
;
A
#
# COMPACT_ATOMS: atom_id res chain seq x y z
N MET A 1 -15.21 -27.20 37.95
CA MET A 1 -13.90 -26.54 37.78
C MET A 1 -14.10 -25.03 37.69
N PRO A 2 -13.47 -24.23 38.57
CA PRO A 2 -13.58 -22.78 38.54
C PRO A 2 -12.99 -22.23 37.23
N ALA A 3 -13.60 -21.18 36.68
CA ALA A 3 -13.25 -20.63 35.36
C ALA A 3 -11.76 -20.32 35.18
N ARG A 4 -11.10 -19.87 36.27
CA ARG A 4 -9.67 -19.56 36.29
C ARG A 4 -8.79 -20.79 36.08
N LEU A 5 -9.14 -21.95 36.66
CA LEU A 5 -8.38 -23.19 36.43
C LEU A 5 -8.51 -23.67 34.99
N LYS A 6 -9.70 -23.57 34.40
CA LYS A 6 -9.91 -23.91 32.98
C LYS A 6 -9.10 -23.00 32.07
N ALA A 7 -9.08 -21.69 32.35
CA ALA A 7 -8.28 -20.73 31.59
C ALA A 7 -6.78 -21.03 31.68
N ILE A 8 -6.25 -21.26 32.89
CA ILE A 8 -4.83 -21.62 33.09
C ILE A 8 -4.49 -22.91 32.36
N TRP A 9 -5.35 -23.92 32.43
CA TRP A 9 -5.14 -25.19 31.75
C TRP A 9 -5.14 -25.05 30.22
N LEU A 10 -6.10 -24.29 29.66
CA LEU A 10 -6.15 -24.02 28.22
C LEU A 10 -4.92 -23.25 27.74
N LEU A 11 -4.47 -22.24 28.51
CA LEU A 11 -3.28 -21.46 28.18
C LEU A 11 -1.99 -22.30 28.28
N ALA A 12 -1.85 -23.11 29.33
CA ALA A 12 -0.72 -24.02 29.49
C ALA A 12 -0.65 -25.05 28.34
N LEU A 13 -1.81 -25.60 27.94
CA LEU A 13 -1.90 -26.53 26.82
C LEU A 13 -1.56 -25.85 25.49
N ALA A 14 -2.06 -24.62 25.26
CA ALA A 14 -1.74 -23.83 24.07
C ALA A 14 -0.25 -23.49 23.99
N LEU A 15 0.35 -23.10 25.11
CA LEU A 15 1.77 -22.81 25.22
C LEU A 15 2.61 -24.06 24.93
N LEU A 16 2.29 -25.19 25.57
CA LEU A 16 2.98 -26.47 25.35
C LEU A 16 2.89 -26.90 23.88
N ARG A 17 1.70 -26.82 23.26
CA ARG A 17 1.50 -27.13 21.84
C ARG A 17 2.31 -26.19 20.94
N THR A 18 2.48 -24.93 21.32
CA THR A 18 3.29 -23.95 20.58
C THR A 18 4.77 -24.28 20.67
N PHE A 19 5.29 -24.62 21.86
CA PHE A 19 6.67 -25.08 22.02
C PHE A 19 6.94 -26.38 21.25
N ILE A 20 6.05 -27.37 21.32
CA ILE A 20 6.18 -28.61 20.53
C ILE A 20 6.21 -28.29 19.03
N LYS A 21 5.34 -27.39 18.56
CA LYS A 21 5.37 -26.92 17.16
C LYS A 21 6.63 -26.13 16.82
N LEU A 22 7.18 -25.37 17.74
CA LEU A 22 8.40 -24.59 17.49
C LEU A 22 9.64 -25.49 17.42
N LEU A 23 9.75 -26.47 18.31
CA LEU A 23 10.88 -27.41 18.36
C LEU A 23 10.82 -28.48 17.26
N PHE A 24 9.62 -28.99 16.93
CA PHE A 24 9.45 -30.12 16.00
C PHE A 24 8.75 -29.74 14.68
N GLY A 25 8.11 -28.57 14.61
CA GLY A 25 7.37 -28.11 13.44
C GLY A 25 8.23 -27.30 12.48
N ARG A 26 9.00 -28.02 11.65
CA ARG A 26 9.39 -27.66 10.27
C ARG A 26 9.50 -26.14 9.99
N GLY A 27 10.56 -25.51 10.51
CA GLY A 27 10.94 -24.10 10.33
C GLY A 27 11.24 -23.62 8.89
N ARG A 28 10.68 -24.28 7.86
CA ARG A 28 10.89 -23.96 6.43
C ARG A 28 9.60 -23.65 5.67
N ARG A 29 8.43 -23.72 6.32
CA ARG A 29 7.13 -23.36 5.68
C ARG A 29 6.79 -21.88 5.78
N GLY A 30 7.48 -21.09 6.59
CA GLY A 30 7.12 -19.69 6.84
C GLY A 30 7.08 -18.86 5.56
N ILE A 31 8.13 -18.93 4.73
CA ILE A 31 8.19 -18.18 3.46
C ILE A 31 7.19 -18.73 2.43
N GLY A 32 7.02 -20.05 2.34
CA GLY A 32 6.05 -20.65 1.41
C GLY A 32 4.61 -20.30 1.76
N ALA A 33 4.26 -20.35 3.06
CA ALA A 33 2.97 -19.93 3.55
C ALA A 33 2.77 -18.41 3.40
N PHE A 34 3.82 -17.61 3.64
CA PHE A 34 3.77 -16.17 3.42
C PHE A 34 3.44 -15.86 1.95
N ARG A 35 4.19 -16.44 1.01
CA ARG A 35 3.93 -16.26 -0.43
C ARG A 35 2.51 -16.68 -0.82
N ALA A 36 2.07 -17.84 -0.36
CA ALA A 36 0.72 -18.33 -0.63
C ALA A 36 -0.41 -17.42 -0.11
N ASN A 37 -0.16 -16.58 0.89
CA ASN A 37 -1.17 -15.65 1.43
C ASN A 37 -1.03 -14.22 0.88
N TYR A 38 0.17 -13.79 0.48
CA TYR A 38 0.48 -12.38 0.23
C TYR A 38 0.99 -12.09 -1.19
N ASP A 39 1.26 -13.09 -2.03
CA ASP A 39 1.71 -12.85 -3.41
C ASP A 39 0.62 -12.11 -4.24
N GLU A 40 -0.66 -12.42 -4.00
CA GLU A 40 -1.79 -11.74 -4.64
C GLU A 40 -1.99 -10.29 -4.14
N ASP A 41 -1.49 -9.96 -2.95
CA ASP A 41 -1.60 -8.63 -2.35
C ASP A 41 -0.64 -7.60 -2.96
N ARG A 42 0.15 -8.00 -3.98
CA ARG A 42 1.08 -7.12 -4.71
C ARG A 42 2.08 -6.43 -3.78
N LEU A 43 2.64 -7.21 -2.86
CA LEU A 43 3.67 -6.75 -1.93
C LEU A 43 5.05 -7.14 -2.47
N PRO A 44 5.74 -6.24 -3.21
CA PRO A 44 7.08 -6.53 -3.70
C PRO A 44 8.05 -6.67 -2.52
N PRO A 45 9.07 -7.53 -2.66
CA PRO A 45 10.07 -7.69 -1.60
C PRO A 45 10.83 -6.38 -1.38
N VAL A 46 11.12 -6.09 -0.11
CA VAL A 46 11.90 -4.90 0.29
C VAL A 46 13.24 -5.36 0.85
N SER A 47 14.33 -4.90 0.23
CA SER A 47 15.69 -5.15 0.67
C SER A 47 16.00 -4.42 1.99
N ARG A 48 17.13 -4.77 2.63
CA ARG A 48 17.56 -4.07 3.85
C ARG A 48 17.83 -2.60 3.59
N GLU A 49 18.54 -2.30 2.51
CA GLU A 49 18.87 -0.93 2.09
C GLU A 49 17.63 -0.11 1.75
N GLU A 50 16.62 -0.72 1.14
CA GLU A 50 15.34 -0.05 0.87
C GLU A 50 14.58 0.23 2.18
N ARG A 51 14.57 -0.73 3.11
CA ARG A 51 13.92 -0.58 4.41
C ARG A 51 14.47 0.58 5.22
N ASP A 52 15.79 0.77 5.20
CA ASP A 52 16.45 1.87 5.91
C ASP A 52 15.99 3.25 5.37
N ARG A 53 15.57 3.30 4.10
CA ARG A 53 15.06 4.51 3.45
C ARG A 53 13.56 4.73 3.63
N LEU A 54 12.76 3.68 3.81
CA LEU A 54 11.30 3.79 3.93
C LEU A 54 10.84 4.77 5.01
N GLY A 55 11.58 4.87 6.12
CA GLY A 55 11.28 5.85 7.17
C GLY A 55 11.26 7.30 6.66
N SER A 56 12.12 7.63 5.69
CA SER A 56 12.17 8.96 5.07
C SER A 56 11.00 9.22 4.13
N PHE A 57 10.51 8.19 3.43
CA PHE A 57 9.37 8.30 2.52
C PHE A 57 8.07 8.58 3.29
N GLY A 58 8.02 8.12 4.55
CA GLY A 58 6.93 8.34 5.48
C GLY A 58 6.85 9.74 6.09
N ARG A 59 7.69 10.71 5.72
CA ARG A 59 7.69 12.04 6.37
C ARG A 59 6.59 13.01 5.92
N CYS A 60 5.88 12.72 4.83
CA CYS A 60 4.86 13.62 4.30
C CYS A 60 3.74 13.89 5.33
N ILE A 61 3.55 15.16 5.68
CA ILE A 61 2.49 15.64 6.60
C ILE A 61 1.26 16.18 5.85
N ALA A 62 1.15 15.95 4.55
CA ALA A 62 0.03 16.39 3.71
C ALA A 62 -0.26 17.91 3.76
N CYS A 63 0.79 18.74 3.75
CA CYS A 63 0.63 20.21 3.78
C CYS A 63 0.23 20.85 2.44
N GLY A 64 0.29 20.10 1.33
CA GLY A 64 -0.10 20.58 -0.01
C GLY A 64 0.86 21.58 -0.67
N LEU A 65 1.99 21.93 -0.05
CA LEU A 65 2.94 22.91 -0.61
C LEU A 65 3.49 22.48 -1.99
N CYS A 66 3.74 21.18 -2.16
CA CYS A 66 4.21 20.61 -3.42
C CYS A 66 3.17 20.63 -4.56
N ASP A 67 1.88 20.87 -4.26
CA ASP A 67 0.84 20.95 -5.28
C ASP A 67 0.66 22.36 -5.85
N ARG A 68 1.38 23.36 -5.32
CA ARG A 68 1.36 24.71 -5.87
C ARG A 68 1.79 24.70 -7.33
N GLY A 69 0.92 25.18 -8.23
CA GLY A 69 1.17 25.20 -9.67
C GLY A 69 0.87 23.89 -10.40
N GLU A 70 0.37 22.85 -9.73
CA GLU A 70 0.06 21.57 -10.37
C GLU A 70 -1.30 21.57 -11.10
N GLY A 71 -2.13 22.61 -10.91
CA GLY A 71 -3.47 22.72 -11.51
C GLY A 71 -3.54 22.40 -13.02
N PRO A 72 -2.66 22.98 -13.86
CA PRO A 72 -2.62 22.65 -15.29
C PRO A 72 -2.31 21.17 -15.58
N ARG A 73 -1.38 20.54 -14.86
CA ARG A 73 -1.08 19.11 -15.01
C ARG A 73 -2.24 18.23 -14.56
N ILE A 74 -2.87 18.57 -13.43
CA ILE A 74 -4.04 17.85 -12.92
C ILE A 74 -5.16 17.89 -13.95
N ALA A 75 -5.46 19.07 -14.50
CA ALA A 75 -6.47 19.24 -15.55
C ALA A 75 -6.12 18.46 -16.82
N ALA A 76 -4.87 18.51 -17.28
CA ALA A 76 -4.41 17.78 -18.47
C ALA A 76 -4.41 16.25 -18.30
N SER A 77 -4.43 15.75 -17.06
CA SER A 77 -4.39 14.32 -16.77
C SER A 77 -5.74 13.60 -16.86
N SER A 78 -6.85 14.34 -17.02
CA SER A 78 -8.21 13.79 -16.98
C SER A 78 -8.49 12.97 -15.70
N GLY A 79 -7.99 13.44 -14.56
CA GLY A 79 -8.19 12.79 -13.25
C GLY A 79 -7.24 11.64 -12.93
N ARG A 80 -6.29 11.34 -13.81
CA ARG A 80 -5.26 10.30 -13.59
C ARG A 80 -4.12 10.74 -12.70
N TYR A 81 -3.93 12.05 -12.53
CA TYR A 81 -2.94 12.65 -11.65
C TYR A 81 -3.63 13.64 -10.72
N ARG A 82 -3.44 13.42 -9.41
CA ARG A 82 -4.16 14.17 -8.36
C ARG A 82 -3.29 15.21 -7.64
N GLY A 83 -2.03 15.36 -8.07
CA GLY A 83 -1.03 16.20 -7.42
C GLY A 83 0.15 15.38 -6.90
N ILE A 84 1.21 16.07 -6.50
CA ILE A 84 2.41 15.45 -5.93
C ILE A 84 2.11 14.98 -4.51
N MET A 85 1.34 15.75 -3.73
CA MET A 85 1.04 15.39 -2.36
C MET A 85 0.33 14.04 -2.26
N SER A 86 -0.63 13.74 -3.15
CA SER A 86 -1.35 12.46 -3.14
C SER A 86 -0.40 11.27 -3.30
N ILE A 87 0.62 11.41 -4.16
CA ILE A 87 1.67 10.41 -4.33
C ILE A 87 2.51 10.29 -3.06
N MET A 88 2.94 11.42 -2.48
CA MET A 88 3.83 11.40 -1.31
C MET A 88 3.14 10.91 -0.03
N VAL A 89 1.85 11.17 0.15
CA VAL A 89 1.12 10.78 1.37
C VAL A 89 0.55 9.36 1.30
N ALA A 90 -0.02 8.97 0.15
CA ALA A 90 -0.75 7.71 0.01
C ALA A 90 0.11 6.64 -0.66
N ALA A 91 0.66 6.95 -1.84
CA ALA A 91 1.38 5.95 -2.62
C ALA A 91 2.69 5.51 -1.95
N SER A 92 3.45 6.42 -1.34
CA SER A 92 4.74 6.10 -0.69
C SER A 92 4.62 5.10 0.48
N ARG A 93 3.41 4.92 1.03
CA ARG A 93 3.11 4.07 2.19
C ARG A 93 2.25 2.84 1.86
N SER A 94 1.79 2.71 0.61
CA SER A 94 0.93 1.62 0.15
C SER A 94 1.56 0.92 -1.05
N MET A 95 2.37 -0.11 -0.77
CA MET A 95 3.02 -0.90 -1.82
C MET A 95 2.05 -1.56 -2.81
N PRO A 96 0.85 -2.05 -2.40
CA PRO A 96 -0.12 -2.60 -3.34
C PRO A 96 -0.54 -1.60 -4.44
N ASP A 97 -0.43 -0.30 -4.18
CA ASP A 97 -0.83 0.77 -5.08
C ASP A 97 0.32 1.28 -5.98
N PHE A 98 1.53 0.70 -5.90
CA PHE A 98 2.69 1.20 -6.64
C PHE A 98 2.50 1.23 -8.16
N GLN A 99 1.75 0.28 -8.74
CA GLN A 99 1.43 0.32 -10.17
C GLN A 99 0.56 1.54 -10.53
N ALA A 100 -0.45 1.85 -9.73
CA ALA A 100 -1.29 3.03 -9.94
C ALA A 100 -0.48 4.32 -9.73
N ALA A 101 0.35 4.35 -8.69
CA ALA A 101 1.22 5.47 -8.39
C ALA A 101 2.26 5.74 -9.51
N ALA A 102 2.82 4.69 -10.12
CA ALA A 102 3.71 4.82 -11.26
C ALA A 102 3.00 5.46 -12.47
N LEU A 103 1.71 5.19 -12.67
CA LEU A 103 0.90 5.85 -13.70
C LEU A 103 0.64 7.34 -13.37
N GLU A 104 0.44 7.70 -12.10
CA GLU A 104 0.33 9.10 -11.69
C GLU A 104 1.67 9.84 -11.89
N LEU A 105 2.78 9.19 -11.55
CA LEU A 105 4.14 9.72 -11.71
C LEU A 105 4.55 9.95 -13.17
N ALA A 106 3.86 9.35 -14.14
CA ALA A 106 4.12 9.59 -15.56
C ALA A 106 3.79 11.04 -15.99
N PHE A 107 3.01 11.78 -15.21
CA PHE A 107 2.65 13.18 -15.47
C PHE A 107 3.66 14.19 -14.90
N VAL A 108 4.61 13.73 -14.09
CA VAL A 108 5.56 14.58 -13.35
C VAL A 108 7.00 14.15 -13.65
N SER A 109 7.82 15.08 -14.13
CA SER A 109 9.23 14.80 -14.42
C SER A 109 10.09 14.86 -13.14
N ASP A 110 11.28 14.28 -13.19
CA ASP A 110 12.19 14.28 -12.05
C ASP A 110 12.71 15.69 -11.72
N GLU A 111 12.77 16.59 -12.70
CA GLU A 111 13.09 18.00 -12.51
C GLU A 111 12.02 18.68 -11.63
N VAL A 112 10.75 18.48 -11.97
CA VAL A 112 9.63 19.02 -11.18
C VAL A 112 9.66 18.44 -9.76
N LEU A 113 9.89 17.12 -9.61
CA LEU A 113 10.03 16.54 -8.27
C LEU A 113 11.19 17.17 -7.50
N GLY A 114 12.32 17.43 -8.15
CA GLY A 114 13.47 18.10 -7.55
C GLY A 114 13.18 19.52 -7.08
N GLU A 115 12.44 20.31 -7.87
CA GLU A 115 11.98 21.65 -7.47
C GLU A 115 11.06 21.58 -6.23
N LYS A 116 10.20 20.57 -6.18
CA LYS A 116 9.18 20.43 -5.13
C LYS A 116 9.74 19.86 -3.83
N GLU A 117 10.83 19.10 -3.91
CA GLU A 117 11.64 18.72 -2.74
C GLU A 117 12.14 19.95 -1.98
N GLN A 118 12.61 20.99 -2.69
CA GLN A 118 13.19 22.19 -2.06
C GLN A 118 12.19 23.00 -1.22
N ILE A 119 10.91 22.89 -1.53
CA ILE A 119 9.84 23.60 -0.81
C ILE A 119 9.16 22.72 0.26
N CYS A 120 9.59 21.46 0.41
CA CYS A 120 8.98 20.53 1.34
C CYS A 120 9.49 20.78 2.78
N PRO A 121 8.62 21.17 3.73
CA PRO A 121 9.05 21.51 5.09
C PRO A 121 9.53 20.30 5.91
N THR A 122 9.22 19.08 5.45
CA THR A 122 9.62 17.82 6.08
C THR A 122 10.63 17.04 5.24
N GLU A 123 11.21 17.70 4.23
CA GLU A 123 12.32 17.20 3.42
C GLU A 123 12.02 15.81 2.81
N VAL A 124 10.81 15.59 2.31
CA VAL A 124 10.45 14.31 1.65
C VAL A 124 11.29 14.17 0.37
N PRO A 125 12.04 13.08 0.18
CA PRO A 125 12.90 12.91 -1.00
C PRO A 125 12.07 12.41 -2.21
N MET A 126 11.27 13.29 -2.80
CA MET A 126 10.27 12.97 -3.84
C MET A 126 10.83 12.25 -5.08
N ARG A 127 12.04 12.57 -5.55
CA ARG A 127 12.72 11.89 -6.66
C ARG A 127 13.10 10.47 -6.28
N GLU A 128 13.58 10.28 -5.05
CA GLU A 128 13.92 8.95 -4.57
C GLU A 128 12.68 8.09 -4.37
N VAL A 129 11.62 8.66 -3.79
CA VAL A 129 10.30 8.03 -3.69
C VAL A 129 9.78 7.62 -5.07
N ALA A 130 9.85 8.52 -6.05
CA ALA A 130 9.40 8.23 -7.42
C ALA A 130 10.20 7.10 -8.06
N ARG A 131 11.53 7.12 -7.94
CA ARG A 131 12.40 6.04 -8.41
C ARG A 131 12.04 4.71 -7.77
N PHE A 132 11.88 4.70 -6.45
CA PHE A 132 11.51 3.50 -5.69
C PHE A 132 10.17 2.93 -6.14
N ILE A 133 9.13 3.77 -6.27
CA ILE A 133 7.81 3.36 -6.76
C ILE A 133 7.90 2.78 -8.16
N ARG A 134 8.60 3.44 -9.09
CA ARG A 134 8.77 2.96 -10.47
C ARG A 134 9.47 1.59 -10.51
N THR A 135 10.58 1.44 -9.78
CA THR A 135 11.30 0.16 -9.69
C THR A 135 10.41 -0.95 -9.13
N LYS A 136 9.66 -0.69 -8.06
CA LYS A 136 8.78 -1.69 -7.46
C LYS A 136 7.54 -2.00 -8.31
N ALA A 137 7.00 -1.02 -9.02
CA ALA A 137 5.93 -1.22 -9.99
C ALA A 137 6.39 -2.10 -11.16
N GLU A 138 7.62 -1.93 -11.64
CA GLU A 138 8.23 -2.78 -12.65
C GLU A 138 8.46 -4.21 -12.16
N GLU A 139 8.93 -4.40 -10.92
CA GLU A 139 9.06 -5.74 -10.32
C GLU A 139 7.70 -6.47 -10.32
N LEU A 140 6.63 -5.78 -9.92
CA LEU A 140 5.27 -6.32 -9.96
C LEU A 140 4.78 -6.62 -11.39
N GLY A 141 5.16 -5.79 -12.37
CA GLY A 141 4.82 -5.99 -13.78
C GLY A 141 5.60 -7.15 -14.44
N ARG A 142 6.82 -7.42 -13.99
CA ARG A 142 7.63 -8.57 -14.43
C ARG A 142 7.20 -9.89 -13.77
N SER A 143 6.56 -9.83 -12.60
CA SER A 143 6.16 -11.01 -11.83
C SER A 143 4.72 -11.51 -12.09
N LEU A 144 3.95 -10.87 -12.98
CA LEU A 144 2.54 -11.23 -13.24
C LEU A 144 2.28 -11.45 -14.73
N PRO A 145 1.68 -12.59 -15.16
CA PRO A 145 0.91 -12.60 -16.40
C PRO A 145 -0.25 -11.59 -16.29
N PRO A 146 -0.71 -10.97 -17.39
CA PRO A 146 -1.76 -9.95 -17.32
C PRO A 146 -3.00 -10.55 -16.66
N ALA A 147 -3.41 -9.97 -15.54
CA ALA A 147 -4.63 -10.39 -14.87
C ALA A 147 -5.81 -10.15 -15.84
N PRO A 148 -6.66 -11.16 -16.09
CA PRO A 148 -7.96 -10.90 -16.68
C PRO A 148 -8.68 -9.96 -15.73
N VAL A 149 -9.09 -8.79 -16.23
CA VAL A 149 -9.98 -7.91 -15.49
C VAL A 149 -11.35 -8.58 -15.48
N GLU A 150 -11.56 -9.52 -14.58
CA GLU A 150 -12.90 -10.00 -14.29
C GLU A 150 -13.62 -8.88 -13.53
N LYS A 151 -14.38 -8.09 -14.29
CA LYS A 151 -15.31 -7.11 -13.74
C LYS A 151 -16.33 -7.86 -12.90
N LYS A 152 -16.08 -8.01 -11.59
CA LYS A 152 -17.14 -8.35 -10.66
C LYS A 152 -18.24 -7.30 -10.82
N PRO A 153 -19.46 -7.66 -11.24
CA PRO A 153 -20.53 -6.69 -11.38
C PRO A 153 -20.71 -5.98 -10.04
N LEU A 154 -20.71 -4.65 -10.07
CA LEU A 154 -21.12 -3.84 -8.92
C LEU A 154 -22.48 -4.38 -8.46
N PRO A 155 -22.68 -4.65 -7.15
CA PRO A 155 -23.99 -5.02 -6.65
C PRO A 155 -24.96 -3.89 -7.05
N ALA A 156 -26.01 -4.26 -7.78
CA ALA A 156 -27.05 -3.32 -8.17
C ALA A 156 -27.54 -2.61 -6.90
N GLY A 157 -27.43 -1.27 -6.89
CA GLY A 157 -27.87 -0.46 -5.78
C GLY A 157 -29.29 -0.85 -5.38
N SER A 158 -29.50 -1.04 -4.08
CA SER A 158 -30.82 -1.18 -3.48
C SER A 158 -31.70 -0.03 -3.97
N LYS A 159 -32.86 -0.37 -4.57
CA LYS A 159 -33.87 0.61 -4.97
C LYS A 159 -34.19 1.53 -3.77
N PRO A 160 -34.36 2.85 -3.98
CA PRO A 160 -34.87 3.72 -2.92
C PRO A 160 -36.27 3.24 -2.52
N SER A 161 -36.48 3.09 -1.21
CA SER A 161 -37.77 2.75 -0.59
C SER A 161 -38.77 3.86 -0.90
N SER A 162 -39.70 3.59 -1.80
CA SER A 162 -40.86 4.45 -2.05
C SER A 162 -41.90 4.21 -0.96
N SER A 163 -41.72 4.88 0.18
CA SER A 163 -42.70 4.90 1.27
C SER A 163 -42.58 6.20 2.07
N GLU A 164 -42.83 7.34 1.43
CA GLU A 164 -43.11 8.62 2.12
C GLU A 164 -43.83 9.58 1.16
N GLN A 165 -45.05 9.21 0.76
CA GLN A 165 -46.06 10.15 0.26
C GLN A 165 -47.44 9.63 0.68
N SER A 166 -47.86 10.00 1.89
CA SER A 166 -49.26 10.15 2.32
C SER A 166 -49.26 10.59 3.79
N LEU A 167 -49.27 11.90 4.01
CA LEU A 167 -50.13 12.66 4.93
C LEU A 167 -49.73 14.13 4.89
#